data_AF-A0A1A9MFA9-F1
#
_entry.id   AF-A0A1A9MFA9-F1
#
_cell.length_a   1.000
_cell.length_b   1.000
_cell.length_c   1.000
_cell.angle_alpha   90.00
_cell.angle_beta   90.00
_cell.angle_gamma   90.00
#
_symmetry.space_group_name_H-M   'P 1'
#
loop_
_entity.id
_entity.type
_entity.pdbx_description
1 polymer ?
#
loop_
_entity_poly.entity_id
_entity_poly.type
_entity_poly.pdbx_seq_one_letter_code
_entity_poly.pdbx_strand_id
1 'polypeptide(L)'
;MPAHAIAPFTPYLSMAAIGFLYYRRIRRSFGRQPWKPLATGLRTTALLILAAALGFAVYGLPQVRLGIALGAVAGIGLGALSLRYTHAEWAQGRGWYTPNPWIGAALMLVLLGRLAWRWASGAFSEGAAAAGSQASPLTLGIAAALVLYALVHIAGLWWRLRQLRLQAGAAGAAH
;
A
#
# COMPACT_ATOMS: atom_id res chain seq x y z
N MET A 1 3.22 40.79 -7.27
CA MET A 1 3.61 39.40 -6.93
C MET A 1 2.35 38.53 -6.83
N PRO A 2 1.97 37.77 -7.87
CA PRO A 2 0.66 37.12 -7.98
C PRO A 2 0.62 35.73 -7.30
N ALA A 3 1.14 35.61 -6.07
CA ALA A 3 1.14 34.34 -5.33
C ALA A 3 -0.16 34.09 -4.55
N HIS A 4 -0.99 35.12 -4.37
CA HIS A 4 -2.13 35.10 -3.45
C HIS A 4 -3.45 34.62 -4.10
N ALA A 5 -3.53 34.54 -5.42
CA ALA A 5 -4.76 34.15 -6.14
C ALA A 5 -5.02 32.63 -6.18
N ILE A 6 -4.02 31.80 -5.84
CA ILE A 6 -4.12 30.33 -5.87
C ILE A 6 -4.55 29.78 -4.50
N ALA A 7 -4.45 30.59 -3.44
CA ALA A 7 -4.69 30.21 -2.05
C ALA A 7 -6.11 29.67 -1.72
N PRO A 8 -7.21 30.08 -2.38
CA PRO A 8 -8.53 29.48 -2.12
C PRO A 8 -8.80 28.23 -2.98
N PHE A 9 -8.02 27.99 -4.04
CA PHE A 9 -8.22 26.85 -4.95
C PHE A 9 -7.33 25.64 -4.64
N THR A 10 -6.30 25.82 -3.80
CA THR A 10 -5.43 24.75 -3.30
C THR A 10 -6.16 23.50 -2.80
N PRO A 11 -7.27 23.56 -2.02
CA PRO A 11 -7.98 22.34 -1.62
C PRO A 11 -8.64 21.62 -2.80
N TYR A 12 -9.21 22.36 -3.76
CA TYR A 12 -9.84 21.78 -4.96
C TYR A 12 -8.83 21.18 -5.94
N LEU A 13 -7.69 21.86 -6.14
CA LEU A 13 -6.58 21.35 -6.96
C LEU A 13 -5.97 20.08 -6.35
N SER A 14 -5.90 20.00 -5.01
CA SER A 14 -5.45 18.80 -4.29
C SER A 14 -6.41 17.62 -4.50
N MET A 15 -7.72 17.88 -4.41
CA MET A 15 -8.76 16.88 -4.66
C MET A 15 -8.69 16.35 -6.10
N ALA A 16 -8.53 17.25 -7.07
CA ALA A 16 -8.39 16.91 -8.49
C ALA A 16 -7.10 16.12 -8.77
N ALA A 17 -5.97 16.52 -8.16
CA ALA A 17 -4.70 15.80 -8.28
C ALA A 17 -4.79 14.38 -7.69
N ILE A 18 -5.44 14.22 -6.53
CA ILE A 18 -5.65 12.90 -5.91
C ILE A 18 -6.52 12.01 -6.81
N GLY A 19 -7.64 12.54 -7.32
CA GLY A 19 -8.52 11.82 -8.24
C GLY A 19 -7.79 11.41 -9.53
N PHE A 20 -6.97 12.29 -10.09
CA PHE A 20 -6.19 12.02 -11.29
C PHE A 20 -5.09 10.96 -11.05
N LEU A 21 -4.34 11.05 -9.95
CA LEU A 21 -3.33 10.05 -9.58
C LEU A 21 -3.97 8.69 -9.34
N TYR A 22 -5.14 8.66 -8.71
CA TYR A 22 -5.95 7.46 -8.48
C TYR A 22 -6.40 6.82 -9.79
N TYR A 23 -7.03 7.61 -10.68
CA TYR A 23 -7.45 7.17 -12.01
C TYR A 23 -6.27 6.61 -12.83
N ARG A 24 -5.13 7.32 -12.84
CA ARG A 24 -3.93 6.89 -13.56
C ARG A 24 -3.36 5.58 -13.00
N ARG A 25 -3.44 5.38 -11.68
CA ARG A 25 -2.92 4.16 -11.02
C ARG A 25 -3.78 2.94 -11.30
N ILE A 26 -5.11 3.09 -11.24
CA ILE A 26 -6.05 2.00 -11.55
C ILE A 26 -5.92 1.61 -13.03
N ARG A 27 -5.94 2.59 -13.95
CA ARG A 27 -5.79 2.32 -15.39
C ARG A 27 -4.49 1.59 -15.75
N ARG A 28 -3.38 1.88 -15.06
CA ARG A 28 -2.09 1.19 -15.29
C ARG A 28 -1.99 -0.19 -14.65
N SER A 29 -2.92 -0.55 -13.76
CA SER A 29 -2.89 -1.82 -13.03
C SER A 29 -3.71 -2.92 -13.71
N PHE A 30 -4.47 -2.60 -14.75
CA PHE A 30 -5.17 -3.59 -15.56
C PHE A 30 -4.24 -4.23 -16.60
N GLY A 31 -4.35 -5.54 -16.75
CA GLY A 31 -3.61 -6.34 -17.73
C GLY A 31 -2.73 -7.43 -17.11
N ARG A 32 -2.30 -8.38 -17.94
CA ARG A 32 -1.35 -9.43 -17.58
C ARG A 32 0.03 -8.82 -17.36
N GLN A 33 0.58 -8.95 -16.16
CA GLN A 33 1.92 -8.44 -15.86
C GLN A 33 2.91 -9.58 -15.65
N PRO A 34 4.10 -9.53 -16.29
CA PRO A 34 5.17 -10.47 -16.02
C PRO A 34 5.76 -10.19 -14.63
N TRP A 35 5.99 -11.25 -13.86
CA TRP A 35 6.61 -11.13 -12.54
C TRP A 35 8.04 -10.55 -12.63
N LYS A 36 8.27 -9.41 -11.98
CA LYS A 36 9.59 -8.76 -11.89
C LYS A 36 10.17 -8.94 -10.47
N PRO A 37 11.05 -9.93 -10.24
CA PRO A 37 11.49 -10.30 -8.89
C PRO A 37 12.33 -9.19 -8.22
N LEU A 38 13.21 -8.51 -8.95
CA LEU A 38 14.08 -7.46 -8.41
C LEU A 38 13.30 -6.25 -7.88
N ALA A 39 12.39 -5.70 -8.69
CA ALA A 39 11.56 -4.57 -8.30
C ALA A 39 10.63 -4.92 -7.12
N THR A 40 10.15 -6.16 -7.07
CA THR A 40 9.32 -6.65 -5.97
C THR A 40 10.13 -6.81 -4.69
N GLY A 41 11.37 -7.30 -4.79
CA GLY A 41 12.30 -7.40 -3.65
C GLY A 41 12.56 -6.05 -3.00
N LEU A 42 12.99 -5.04 -3.79
CA LEU A 42 13.23 -3.67 -3.29
C LEU A 42 12.01 -3.08 -2.59
N ARG A 43 10.83 -3.24 -3.20
CA ARG A 43 9.57 -2.78 -2.62
C ARG A 43 9.25 -3.48 -1.30
N THR A 44 9.51 -4.78 -1.22
CA THR A 44 9.29 -5.58 -0.01
C THR A 44 10.23 -5.12 1.10
N THR A 45 11.51 -4.89 0.81
CA THR A 45 12.48 -4.37 1.77
C THR A 45 12.04 -3.02 2.34
N ALA A 46 11.62 -2.08 1.48
CA ALA A 46 11.11 -0.79 1.94
C ALA A 46 9.86 -0.93 2.85
N LEU A 47 8.95 -1.85 2.54
CA LEU A 47 7.77 -2.14 3.36
C LEU A 47 8.14 -2.76 4.71
N LEU A 48 9.16 -3.63 4.77
CA LEU A 48 9.64 -4.21 6.02
C LEU A 48 10.27 -3.15 6.93
N ILE A 49 11.05 -2.23 6.37
CA ILE A 49 11.60 -1.09 7.12
C ILE A 49 10.46 -0.25 7.69
N LEU A 50 9.44 0.03 6.88
CA LEU A 50 8.28 0.81 7.34
C LEU A 50 7.47 0.07 8.41
N ALA A 51 7.32 -1.25 8.30
CA ALA A 51 6.69 -2.08 9.32
C ALA A 51 7.48 -2.05 10.64
N ALA A 52 8.81 -2.13 10.57
CA ALA A 52 9.67 -2.02 11.75
C ALA A 52 9.58 -0.64 12.40
N ALA A 53 9.55 0.43 11.61
CA ALA A 53 9.35 1.79 12.11
C ALA A 53 7.99 1.97 12.82
N LEU A 54 6.92 1.37 12.27
CA LEU A 54 5.61 1.34 12.93
C LEU A 54 5.65 0.53 14.24
N GLY A 55 6.34 -0.60 14.25
CA GLY A 55 6.58 -1.38 15.47
C GLY A 55 7.30 -0.56 16.54
N PHE A 56 8.34 0.18 16.16
CA PHE A 56 9.03 1.10 17.07
C PHE A 56 8.11 2.20 17.60
N ALA A 57 7.22 2.75 16.76
CA ALA A 57 6.24 3.75 17.17
C ALA A 57 5.23 3.22 18.22
N VAL A 58 4.87 1.93 18.19
CA VAL A 58 4.05 1.30 19.22
C VAL A 58 4.72 1.37 20.59
N TYR A 59 6.04 1.16 20.66
CA TYR A 59 6.77 1.24 21.92
C TYR A 59 6.88 2.69 22.43
N GLY A 60 7.24 3.62 21.55
CA GLY A 60 7.52 5.02 21.90
C GLY A 60 6.29 5.90 22.13
N LEU A 61 5.12 5.55 21.60
CA LEU A 61 3.91 6.40 21.64
C LEU A 61 2.70 5.57 22.10
N PRO A 62 2.28 5.63 23.38
CA PRO A 62 1.16 4.81 23.88
C PRO A 62 -0.17 5.13 23.18
N GLN A 63 -0.39 6.38 22.79
CA GLN A 63 -1.62 6.84 22.15
C GLN A 63 -1.87 6.21 20.76
N VAL A 64 -0.83 5.75 20.06
CA VAL A 64 -0.98 5.22 18.68
C VAL A 64 -1.14 3.70 18.62
N ARG A 65 -0.92 3.00 19.75
CA ARG A 65 -0.89 1.53 19.83
C ARG A 65 -2.17 0.89 19.29
N LEU A 66 -3.33 1.37 19.76
CA LEU A 66 -4.64 0.85 19.33
C LEU A 66 -4.89 1.09 17.84
N GLY A 67 -4.54 2.28 17.35
CA GLY A 67 -4.69 2.61 15.93
C GLY A 67 -3.84 1.69 15.04
N ILE A 68 -2.58 1.47 15.42
CA ILE A 68 -1.67 0.56 14.71
C ILE A 68 -2.17 -0.89 14.80
N ALA A 69 -2.63 -1.34 15.96
CA ALA A 69 -3.13 -2.71 16.15
C ALA A 69 -4.38 -3.00 15.30
N LEU A 70 -5.37 -2.10 15.34
CA LEU A 70 -6.59 -2.23 14.51
C LEU A 70 -6.25 -2.14 13.02
N GLY A 71 -5.38 -1.20 12.65
CA GLY A 71 -4.86 -1.08 11.30
C GLY A 71 -4.18 -2.35 10.83
N ALA A 72 -3.35 -2.96 11.69
CA ALA A 72 -2.64 -4.20 11.38
C ALA A 72 -3.59 -5.36 11.11
N VAL A 73 -4.58 -5.57 11.98
CA VAL A 73 -5.60 -6.61 11.81
C VAL A 73 -6.37 -6.41 10.50
N ALA A 74 -6.82 -5.18 10.25
CA ALA A 74 -7.53 -4.85 9.00
C ALA A 74 -6.64 -5.07 7.77
N GLY A 75 -5.38 -4.65 7.82
CA GLY A 75 -4.42 -4.81 6.74
C GLY A 75 -4.16 -6.27 6.38
N ILE A 76 -3.92 -7.11 7.39
CA ILE A 76 -3.70 -8.56 7.21
C ILE A 76 -4.94 -9.20 6.59
N GLY A 77 -6.14 -8.91 7.14
CA GLY A 77 -7.40 -9.45 6.63
C GLY A 77 -7.66 -9.07 5.18
N LEU A 78 -7.47 -7.80 4.82
CA LEU A 78 -7.61 -7.31 3.44
C LEU A 78 -6.57 -7.92 2.51
N GLY A 79 -5.33 -8.13 2.98
CA GLY A 79 -4.27 -8.78 2.20
C GLY A 79 -4.62 -10.22 1.87
N ALA A 80 -5.13 -10.97 2.85
CA ALA A 80 -5.60 -12.34 2.66
C ALA A 80 -6.81 -12.41 1.72
N LEU A 81 -7.76 -11.47 1.85
CA LEU A 81 -8.92 -11.38 0.96
C LEU A 81 -8.50 -11.07 -0.48
N SER A 82 -7.57 -10.14 -0.67
CA SER A 82 -7.03 -9.78 -1.98
C SER A 82 -6.37 -10.97 -2.69
N LEU A 83 -5.67 -11.83 -1.95
CA LEU A 83 -5.10 -13.06 -2.49
C LEU A 83 -6.15 -14.05 -2.99
N ARG A 84 -7.33 -14.11 -2.34
CA ARG A 84 -8.43 -14.97 -2.81
C ARG A 84 -8.94 -14.56 -4.19
N TYR A 85 -8.94 -13.27 -4.49
CA TYR A 85 -9.38 -12.73 -5.79
C TYR A 85 -8.27 -12.57 -6.82
N THR A 86 -7.03 -12.96 -6.49
CA THR A 86 -5.90 -12.85 -7.41
C THR A 86 -5.65 -14.17 -8.11
N HIS A 87 -5.76 -14.16 -9.44
CA HIS A 87 -5.43 -15.29 -10.29
C HIS A 87 -3.96 -15.21 -10.71
N ALA A 88 -3.22 -16.29 -10.43
CA ALA A 88 -1.83 -16.44 -10.83
C ALA A 88 -1.73 -17.65 -11.75
N GLU A 89 -1.06 -17.47 -12.89
CA GLU A 89 -0.88 -18.51 -13.91
C GLU A 89 0.60 -18.65 -14.22
N TRP A 90 1.07 -19.89 -14.39
CA TRP A 90 2.42 -20.18 -14.83
C TRP A 90 2.36 -20.69 -16.27
N ALA A 91 2.80 -19.86 -17.22
CA ALA A 91 2.69 -20.16 -18.65
C ALA A 91 3.98 -19.75 -19.37
N GLN A 92 4.44 -20.60 -20.30
CA GLN A 92 5.64 -20.35 -21.13
C GLN A 92 6.91 -20.07 -20.31
N GLY A 93 7.12 -20.80 -19.21
CA GLY A 93 8.31 -20.66 -18.37
C GLY A 93 8.39 -19.34 -17.57
N ARG A 94 7.34 -18.52 -17.57
CA ARG A 94 7.26 -17.27 -16.78
C ARG A 94 5.98 -17.24 -15.94
N GLY A 95 6.07 -16.65 -14.75
CA GLY A 95 4.92 -16.39 -13.89
C GLY A 95 4.16 -15.14 -14.38
N TRP A 96 2.89 -15.32 -14.72
CA TRP A 96 1.96 -14.26 -15.07
C TRP A 96 0.96 -14.07 -13.93
N TYR A 97 0.63 -12.83 -13.62
CA TYR A 97 -0.41 -12.53 -12.64
C TYR A 97 -1.37 -11.47 -13.17
N THR A 98 -2.66 -11.66 -12.88
CA THR A 98 -3.72 -10.67 -13.10
C THR A 98 -4.14 -10.13 -11.74
N PRO A 99 -3.61 -8.96 -11.34
CA PRO A 99 -3.95 -8.39 -10.04
C PRO A 99 -5.38 -7.87 -10.03
N ASN A 100 -6.07 -8.02 -8.90
CA ASN A 100 -7.26 -7.26 -8.57
C ASN A 100 -6.82 -6.00 -7.78
N PRO A 101 -6.76 -4.80 -8.41
CA PRO A 101 -6.16 -3.63 -7.79
C PRO A 101 -7.10 -2.89 -6.82
N TRP A 102 -8.38 -3.25 -6.76
CA TRP A 102 -9.42 -2.45 -6.12
C TRP A 102 -9.22 -2.28 -4.60
N ILE A 103 -8.79 -3.33 -3.89
CA ILE A 103 -8.61 -3.29 -2.43
C ILE A 103 -7.44 -2.36 -2.04
N GLY A 104 -6.30 -2.50 -2.71
CA GLY A 104 -5.16 -1.62 -2.50
C GLY A 104 -5.43 -0.17 -2.93
N ALA A 105 -6.24 0.02 -3.98
CA ALA A 105 -6.67 1.33 -4.42
C ALA A 105 -7.57 2.00 -3.36
N ALA A 106 -8.57 1.30 -2.83
CA ALA A 106 -9.45 1.82 -1.78
C ALA A 106 -8.66 2.26 -0.53
N LEU A 107 -7.71 1.44 -0.06
CA LEU A 107 -6.86 1.82 1.08
C LEU A 107 -5.98 3.06 0.80
N MET A 108 -5.43 3.16 -0.42
CA MET A 108 -4.68 4.35 -0.83
C MET A 108 -5.56 5.59 -0.89
N LEU A 109 -6.79 5.45 -1.35
CA LEU A 109 -7.75 6.55 -1.38
C LEU A 109 -8.05 7.06 0.03
N VAL A 110 -8.26 6.15 0.98
CA VAL A 110 -8.48 6.50 2.39
C VAL A 110 -7.27 7.25 2.97
N LEU A 111 -6.06 6.78 2.71
CA LEU A 111 -4.84 7.47 3.18
C LEU A 111 -4.68 8.85 2.55
N LEU A 112 -4.90 8.97 1.23
CA LEU A 112 -4.77 10.23 0.52
C LEU A 112 -5.84 11.24 0.96
N GLY A 113 -7.09 10.80 1.13
CA GLY A 113 -8.15 11.65 1.69
C GLY A 113 -7.81 12.12 3.09
N ARG A 114 -7.27 11.23 3.94
CA ARG A 114 -6.80 11.59 5.28
C ARG A 114 -5.65 12.60 5.24
N LEU A 115 -4.70 12.45 4.31
CA LEU A 115 -3.57 13.35 4.17
C LEU A 115 -4.01 14.74 3.66
N ALA A 116 -4.94 14.77 2.71
CA ALA A 116 -5.55 16.00 2.20
C ALA A 116 -6.27 16.76 3.30
N TRP A 117 -7.04 16.07 4.15
CA TRP A 117 -7.66 16.68 5.33
C TRP A 117 -6.61 17.26 6.28
N ARG A 118 -5.56 16.50 6.60
CA ARG A 118 -4.47 16.98 7.47
C ARG A 118 -3.78 18.22 6.89
N TRP A 119 -3.57 18.25 5.59
CA TRP A 119 -3.01 19.40 4.90
C TRP A 119 -3.93 20.61 4.96
N ALA A 120 -5.22 20.44 4.70
CA ALA A 120 -6.21 21.51 4.81
C ALA A 120 -6.32 22.06 6.24
N SER A 121 -6.13 21.22 7.26
CA SER A 121 -6.09 21.63 8.67
C SER A 121 -4.77 22.27 9.13
N GLY A 122 -3.81 22.50 8.22
CA GLY A 122 -2.53 23.15 8.57
C GLY A 122 -1.50 22.23 9.25
N ALA A 123 -1.69 20.91 9.27
CA ALA A 123 -0.80 20.00 10.01
C ALA A 123 0.65 19.92 9.45
N PHE A 124 0.92 20.55 8.29
CA PHE A 124 2.24 20.62 7.67
C PHE A 124 2.87 22.02 7.72
N SER A 125 2.20 23.02 8.28
CA SER A 125 2.79 24.35 8.50
C SER A 125 3.64 24.42 9.77
N GLU A 126 3.54 23.42 10.64
CA GLU A 126 4.38 23.30 11.84
C GLU A 126 5.65 22.48 11.54
N GLY A 127 6.79 22.90 12.10
CA GLY A 127 8.09 22.29 11.84
C GLY A 127 8.20 20.82 12.26
N ALA A 128 9.23 20.11 11.78
CA ALA A 128 9.41 18.66 11.96
C ALA A 128 9.37 18.18 13.43
N ALA A 129 9.74 19.02 14.40
CA ALA A 129 9.64 18.71 15.83
C ALA A 129 8.18 18.61 16.33
N ALA A 130 7.27 19.44 15.81
CA ALA A 130 5.86 19.40 16.16
C ALA A 130 5.15 18.20 15.53
N ALA A 131 5.59 17.75 14.36
CA ALA A 131 5.03 16.60 13.65
C ALA A 131 5.04 15.30 14.47
N GLY A 132 6.07 15.10 15.32
CA GLY A 132 6.17 13.95 16.23
C GLY A 132 5.15 14.00 17.38
N SER A 133 4.92 15.19 17.94
CA SER A 133 3.91 15.39 19.01
C SER A 133 2.47 15.27 18.49
N GLN A 134 2.24 15.58 17.21
CA GLN A 134 0.93 15.44 16.54
C GLN A 134 0.75 14.08 15.83
N ALA A 135 1.41 13.03 16.30
CA ALA A 135 1.26 11.69 15.76
C ALA A 135 -0.18 11.16 15.96
N SER A 136 -0.95 11.17 14.87
CA SER A 136 -2.36 10.76 14.84
C SER A 136 -2.47 9.22 14.84
N PRO A 137 -3.12 8.61 15.84
CA PRO A 137 -3.32 7.15 15.92
C PRO A 137 -3.98 6.57 14.67
N LEU A 138 -4.95 7.30 14.11
CA LEU A 138 -5.69 6.88 12.92
C LEU A 138 -4.82 6.92 11.66
N THR A 139 -3.91 7.90 11.54
CA THR A 139 -3.00 7.98 10.38
C THR A 139 -1.99 6.83 10.40
N LEU A 140 -1.42 6.54 11.57
CA LEU A 140 -0.52 5.40 11.74
C LEU A 140 -1.25 4.07 11.61
N GLY A 141 -2.52 3.99 12.01
CA GLY A 141 -3.38 2.84 11.76
C GLY A 141 -3.61 2.58 10.28
N ILE A 142 -3.98 3.59 9.48
CA ILE A 142 -4.14 3.43 8.02
C ILE A 142 -2.79 3.03 7.38
N ALA A 143 -1.68 3.65 7.83
CA ALA A 143 -0.35 3.29 7.35
C ALA A 143 -0.01 1.82 7.66
N ALA A 144 -0.27 1.36 8.89
CA ALA A 144 -0.10 -0.04 9.28
C ALA A 144 -0.96 -0.98 8.44
N ALA A 145 -2.22 -0.62 8.20
CA ALA A 145 -3.13 -1.40 7.35
C ALA A 145 -2.57 -1.55 5.93
N LEU A 146 -2.09 -0.46 5.33
CA LEU A 146 -1.52 -0.47 3.99
C LEU A 146 -0.25 -1.29 3.88
N VAL A 147 0.65 -1.16 4.85
CA VAL A 147 1.92 -1.88 4.87
C VAL A 147 1.69 -3.37 5.02
N LEU A 148 0.87 -3.78 6.00
CA LEU A 148 0.60 -5.19 6.25
C LEU A 148 -0.25 -5.82 5.15
N TYR A 149 -1.23 -5.09 4.60
CA TYR A 149 -1.92 -5.48 3.37
C TYR A 149 -0.93 -5.80 2.25
N ALA A 150 0.01 -4.89 1.99
CA ALA A 150 0.96 -5.04 0.90
C ALA A 150 1.93 -6.21 1.14
N LEU A 151 2.41 -6.38 2.36
CA LEU A 151 3.30 -7.50 2.74
C LEU A 151 2.58 -8.84 2.59
N VAL A 152 1.37 -8.99 3.12
CA VAL A 152 0.59 -10.23 3.00
C VAL A 152 0.30 -10.54 1.54
N HIS A 153 -0.12 -9.54 0.76
CA HIS A 153 -0.40 -9.72 -0.66
C HIS A 153 0.85 -10.16 -1.46
N ILE A 154 2.00 -9.50 -1.25
CA ILE A 154 3.24 -9.85 -1.94
C ILE A 154 3.71 -11.25 -1.52
N ALA A 155 3.74 -11.54 -0.22
CA ALA A 155 4.18 -12.83 0.31
C ALA A 155 3.32 -13.99 -0.21
N GLY A 156 1.98 -13.83 -0.20
CA GLY A 156 1.07 -14.85 -0.70
C GLY A 156 1.17 -15.06 -2.21
N LEU A 157 1.39 -13.99 -2.99
CA LEU A 157 1.61 -14.11 -4.43
C LEU A 157 2.93 -14.83 -4.72
N TRP A 158 3.97 -14.54 -3.96
CA TRP A 158 5.26 -15.20 -4.09
C TRP A 158 5.18 -16.70 -3.76
N TRP A 159 4.43 -17.04 -2.71
CA TRP A 159 4.15 -18.43 -2.33
C TRP A 159 3.40 -19.17 -3.45
N ARG A 160 2.32 -18.59 -4.00
CA ARG A 160 1.55 -19.18 -5.11
C ARG A 160 2.39 -19.39 -6.36
N LEU A 161 3.20 -18.39 -6.75
CA LEU A 161 4.10 -18.52 -7.90
C LEU A 161 5.16 -19.59 -7.69
N ARG A 162 5.68 -19.75 -6.46
CA ARG A 162 6.61 -20.82 -6.11
C ARG A 162 5.95 -22.20 -6.23
N GLN A 163 4.72 -22.36 -5.75
CA GLN A 163 3.96 -23.61 -5.89
C GLN A 163 3.74 -23.97 -7.36
N LEU A 164 3.30 -23.01 -8.19
CA LEU A 164 3.08 -23.24 -9.62
C LEU A 164 4.39 -23.60 -10.35
N ARG A 165 5.52 -22.99 -9.99
CA ARG A 165 6.83 -23.34 -10.53
C ARG A 165 7.23 -24.78 -10.20
N LEU A 166 6.98 -25.23 -8.97
CA LEU A 166 7.28 -26.60 -8.54
C LEU A 166 6.39 -27.62 -9.28
N GLN A 167 5.11 -27.31 -9.46
CA GLN A 167 4.18 -28.15 -10.20
C GLN A 167 4.55 -28.25 -11.69
N ALA A 168 4.91 -27.14 -12.33
CA ALA A 168 5.37 -27.14 -13.71
C ALA A 168 6.68 -27.93 -13.90
N GLY A 169 7.60 -27.86 -12.93
CA GLY A 169 8.83 -28.65 -12.94
C GLY A 169 8.58 -30.15 -12.78
N ALA A 170 7.63 -30.54 -11.91
CA ALA A 170 7.24 -31.94 -11.74
C ALA A 170 6.55 -32.52 -12.98
N ALA A 171 5.68 -31.74 -13.63
CA ALA A 171 5.02 -32.16 -14.88
C ALA A 171 5.99 -32.31 -16.06
N GLY A 172 7.03 -31.47 -16.13
CA GLY A 172 8.08 -31.57 -17.16
C GLY A 172 9.07 -32.72 -16.95
N ALA A 173 9.17 -33.27 -15.74
CA ALA A 173 10.06 -34.42 -15.43
C ALA A 173 9.36 -35.78 -15.62
N ALA A 174 8.04 -35.79 -15.86
CA ALA A 174 7.24 -37.00 -16.09
C ALA A 174 7.08 -37.36 -17.58
N HIS A 175 7.72 -36.61 -18.47
CA HIS A 175 7.79 -36.83 -19.92
C HIS A 175 9.24 -37.04 -20.33
#